data_AF-A0A139PNK3-F1
#
_entry.id   AF-A0A139PNK3-F1
#
_cell.length_a   1.000
_cell.length_b   1.000
_cell.length_c   1.000
_cell.angle_alpha   90.00
_cell.angle_beta   90.00
_cell.angle_gamma   90.00
#
_symmetry.space_group_name_H-M   'P 1'
#
loop_
_entity.id
_entity.type
_entity.pdbx_description
1 polymer ?
#
loop_
_entity_poly.entity_id
_entity_poly.type
_entity_poly.pdbx_seq_one_letter_code
_entity_poly.pdbx_strand_id
1 'polypeptide(L)' 'MATVAYWATSWGLVSPVTQNVTWVMPPILYGFFSTAFDWRSIILSVVCLIISVLTYFPFVKMADKTELS' A
#
# COMPACT_ATOMS: atom_id res chain seq x y z
N MET A 1 -8.13 -2.29 -0.53
CA MET A 1 -6.83 -1.95 -1.15
C MET A 1 -6.71 -2.48 -2.58
N ALA A 2 -7.13 -3.73 -2.85
CA ALA A 2 -7.07 -4.34 -4.18
C ALA A 2 -7.77 -3.53 -5.29
N THR A 3 -8.94 -2.94 -5.00
CA THR A 3 -9.70 -2.16 -5.99
C THR A 3 -8.95 -0.89 -6.42
N VAL A 4 -8.36 -0.15 -5.48
CA VAL A 4 -7.61 1.09 -5.77
C VAL A 4 -6.36 0.79 -6.60
N ALA A 5 -5.63 -0.27 -6.24
CA ALA A 5 -4.46 -0.72 -6.99
C ALA A 5 -4.85 -1.18 -8.40
N TYR A 6 -5.94 -1.94 -8.54
CA TYR A 6 -6.42 -2.42 -9.83
C TYR A 6 -6.80 -1.27 -10.77
N TRP A 7 -7.53 -0.27 -10.28
CA TRP A 7 -7.88 0.91 -11.08
C TRP A 7 -6.64 1.76 -11.41
N ALA A 8 -5.70 1.93 -10.47
CA ALA A 8 -4.47 2.68 -10.72
C ALA A 8 -3.58 2.04 -11.78
N THR A 9 -3.46 0.72 -11.79
CA THR A 9 -2.73 -0.01 -12.84
C THR A 9 -3.51 -0.07 -14.15
N SER A 10 -4.83 -0.28 -14.10
CA SER A 10 -5.68 -0.38 -15.30
C SER A 10 -5.83 0.95 -16.05
N TRP A 11 -5.71 2.09 -15.37
CA TRP A 11 -5.70 3.42 -15.99
C TRP A 11 -4.31 3.89 -16.44
N GLY A 12 -3.27 3.07 -16.29
CA GLY A 12 -1.89 3.44 -16.66
C GLY A 12 -1.29 4.52 -15.77
N LEU A 13 -1.89 4.79 -14.59
CA LEU A 13 -1.30 5.69 -13.61
C LEU A 13 -0.04 5.09 -12.98
N VAL A 14 0.07 3.77 -12.92
CA VAL A 14 1.26 3.07 -12.41
C VAL A 14 1.59 1.93 -13.36
N SER A 15 2.89 1.78 -13.68
CA SER A 15 3.35 0.65 -14.50
C SER A 15 2.93 -0.69 -13.90
N PRO A 16 2.50 -1.67 -14.71
CA PRO A 16 2.17 -3.00 -14.22
C PRO A 16 3.37 -3.64 -13.52
N VAL A 17 3.09 -4.54 -12.58
CA VAL A 17 4.12 -5.30 -11.86
C VAL A 17 4.88 -6.18 -12.87
N THR A 18 6.16 -5.85 -13.11
CA THR A 18 7.05 -6.55 -14.04
C THR A 18 8.04 -7.45 -13.32
N GLN A 19 8.35 -7.16 -12.05
CA GLN A 19 9.30 -7.91 -11.23
C GLN A 19 8.62 -8.47 -9.98
N ASN A 20 8.87 -9.76 -9.72
CA ASN A 20 8.49 -10.40 -8.47
C ASN A 20 9.53 -10.07 -7.41
N VAL A 21 9.18 -9.18 -6.50
CA VAL A 21 10.05 -8.69 -5.42
C VAL A 21 9.77 -9.49 -4.15
N THR A 22 10.78 -9.68 -3.30
CA THR A 22 10.59 -10.42 -2.05
C THR A 22 9.60 -9.70 -1.14
N TRP A 23 8.72 -10.45 -0.47
CA TRP A 23 7.69 -9.91 0.42
C TRP A 23 8.24 -9.22 1.67
N VAL A 24 9.52 -9.46 2.01
CA VAL A 24 10.21 -8.85 3.16
C VAL A 24 10.64 -7.41 2.87
N MET A 25 10.54 -6.95 1.62
CA MET A 25 10.85 -5.55 1.29
C MET A 25 9.81 -4.60 1.89
N PRO A 26 10.24 -3.43 2.40
CA PRO A 26 9.30 -2.44 2.90
C PRO A 26 8.38 -1.96 1.76
N PRO A 27 7.11 -1.65 2.06
CA PRO A 27 6.05 -1.51 1.06
C PRO A 27 6.32 -0.45 -0.02
N ILE A 28 7.01 0.64 0.34
CA ILE A 28 7.37 1.70 -0.61
C ILE A 28 8.43 1.21 -1.61
N LEU A 29 9.47 0.53 -1.12
CA LEU A 29 10.51 -0.04 -1.98
C LEU A 29 9.97 -1.21 -2.81
N TYR A 30 9.09 -2.01 -2.22
CA TYR A 30 8.44 -3.12 -2.90
C TYR A 30 7.74 -2.68 -4.19
N GLY A 31 6.89 -1.65 -4.12
CA GLY A 31 6.21 -1.10 -5.30
C GLY A 31 7.19 -0.58 -6.36
N PHE A 32 8.23 0.12 -5.91
CA PHE A 32 9.24 0.73 -6.78
C PHE A 32 10.06 -0.30 -7.57
N PHE A 33 10.57 -1.33 -6.92
CA PHE A 33 11.31 -2.41 -7.60
C PHE A 33 10.39 -3.29 -8.45
N SER A 34 9.15 -3.51 -7.99
CA SER A 34 8.19 -4.37 -8.69
C SER A 34 7.70 -3.76 -10.01
N THR A 35 7.77 -2.43 -10.13
CA THR A 35 7.38 -1.65 -11.32
C THR A 35 8.56 -1.14 -12.15
N ALA A 36 9.76 -1.73 -11.98
CA ALA A 36 10.98 -1.35 -12.71
C ALA A 36 11.38 0.13 -12.55
N PHE A 37 11.44 0.61 -11.29
CA PHE A 37 11.88 1.97 -10.91
C PHE A 37 10.90 3.09 -11.31
N ASP A 38 9.60 2.78 -11.39
CA ASP A 38 8.56 3.79 -11.66
C ASP A 38 8.24 4.61 -10.39
N TRP A 39 8.52 5.92 -10.44
CA TRP A 39 8.21 6.87 -9.36
C TRP A 39 6.73 6.95 -9.02
N ARG A 40 5.84 6.61 -9.97
CA ARG A 40 4.39 6.66 -9.75
C ARG A 40 3.92 5.58 -8.77
N SER A 41 4.63 4.44 -8.68
CA SER A 41 4.30 3.38 -7.73
C SER A 41 4.59 3.77 -6.27
N ILE A 42 5.53 4.70 -6.04
CA ILE A 42 5.82 5.24 -4.71
C ILE A 42 4.59 5.98 -4.18
N ILE A 43 3.97 6.82 -5.03
CA ILE A 43 2.75 7.57 -4.69
C ILE A 43 1.61 6.61 -4.35
N LEU A 44 1.39 5.58 -5.18
CA LEU A 44 0.37 4.57 -4.92
C LEU A 44 0.61 3.84 -3.59
N SER A 45 1.88 3.48 -3.30
CA SER A 45 2.26 2.80 -2.06
C SER A 45 2.00 3.67 -0.83
N VAL A 46 2.30 4.98 -0.91
CA VAL A 46 2.01 5.94 0.16
C VAL A 46 0.50 6.10 0.36
N VAL A 47 -0.28 6.22 -0.72
CA VAL A 47 -1.75 6.30 -0.64
C VAL A 47 -2.34 5.03 0.00
N CYS A 48 -1.87 3.85 -0.42
CA CYS A 48 -2.28 2.59 0.19
C CYS A 48 -1.92 2.54 1.69
N LEU A 49 -0.74 3.03 2.07
CA LEU A 49 -0.32 3.09 3.48
C LEU A 49 -1.24 4.01 4.30
N ILE A 50 -1.57 5.19 3.79
CA ILE A 50 -2.50 6.12 4.45
C ILE A 50 -3.87 5.49 4.63
N ILE A 51 -4.42 4.86 3.58
CA ILE A 51 -5.72 4.16 3.66
C ILE A 51 -5.64 3.03 4.69
N SER A 52 -4.53 2.29 4.75
CA SER A 52 -4.31 1.26 5.76
C SER A 52 -4.38 1.83 7.16
N VAL A 53 -3.62 2.91 7.41
CA VAL A 53 -3.56 3.56 8.73
C VAL A 53 -4.95 4.07 9.11
N LEU A 54 -5.65 4.79 8.23
CA LEU A 54 -7.00 5.30 8.50
C LEU A 54 -8.02 4.18 8.74
N THR A 55 -7.91 3.05 8.03
CA THR A 55 -8.79 1.90 8.23
C THR A 55 -8.50 1.22 9.56
N TYR A 56 -7.23 1.09 9.95
CA TYR A 56 -6.81 0.40 11.17
C TYR A 56 -6.95 1.26 12.44
N PHE A 57 -6.81 2.58 12.29
CA PHE A 57 -6.88 3.56 13.40
C PHE A 57 -8.11 3.41 14.32
N PRO A 58 -9.36 3.28 13.82
CA PRO A 58 -10.52 3.09 14.69
C PRO A 58 -10.48 1.75 15.43
N PHE A 59 -9.95 0.69 14.82
CA PHE A 59 -9.82 -0.62 15.47
C PHE A 59 -8.77 -0.59 16.58
N VAL A 60 -7.63 0.07 16.34
CA VAL A 60 -6.59 0.25 17.37
C VAL A 60 -7.13 1.04 18.55
N LYS A 61 -7.86 2.13 18.30
CA LYS A 61 -8.48 2.94 19.35
C LYS A 61 -9.55 2.18 20.15
N MET A 62 -10.24 1.23 19.52
CA MET A 62 -11.21 0.36 20.19
C MET A 62 -10.53 -0.72 21.03
N ALA A 63 -9.45 -1.33 20.52
CA ALA A 63 -8.64 -2.29 21.24
C ALA A 63 -8.00 -1.65 22.48
N ASP A 64 -7.40 -0.46 22.33
CA ASP A 64 -6.75 0.29 23.42
C ASP A 64 -7.74 0.64 24.55
N LYS A 65 -9.03 0.83 24.22
CA LYS A 65 -10.09 1.01 25.23
C LYS A 65 -10.49 -0.28 25.94
N THR A 66 -10.32 -1.44 25.32
CA THR A 66 -10.70 -2.74 25.90
C THR A 66 -9.63 -3.25 26.88
N GLU A 67 -8.36 -2.95 26.63
CA GLU A 67 -7.23 -3.36 27.49
C GLU A 67 -7.14 -2.54 28.80
N LEU A 68 -7.87 -1.42 28.90
CA LEU A 68 -7.92 -0.53 30.06
C LEU A 68 -9.14 -0.77 31.00
N SER A 69 -9.90 -1.86 30.80
CA SER A 69 -11.02 -2.29 31.65
C SER A 69 -10.70 -3.57 32.40
#